data_AF-A0A6J7DKA9-F1
#
_entry.id   AF-A0A6J7DKA9-F1
#
_cell.length_a   1.000
_cell.length_b   1.000
_cell.length_c   1.000
_cell.angle_alpha   90.00
_cell.angle_beta   90.00
_cell.angle_gamma   90.00
#
_symmetry.space_group_name_H-M   'P 1'
#
loop_
_entity.id
_entity.type
_entity.pdbx_description
1 polymer ?
#
loop_
_entity_poly.entity_id
_entity_poly.type
_entity_poly.pdbx_seq_one_letter_code
_entity_poly.pdbx_strand_id
1 'polypeptide(L)'
;MAITPACSAVSPLGAIAIGALAGIICALAVGLKYKFGFDDSLDVVGVHLVGGLVGTLLIGFLATDAAPAGVNGVIYGGGFDQLGKQAVGAFAVLFYSLIIAFILAVIIKKTIGFRVGSESEISGIDKALHAESAYELGESGGGGVFAGVGHAARTKTEVE
;
A
#
# COMPACT_ATOMS: atom_id res chain seq x y z
N MET A 1 -9.48 5.34 0.58
CA MET A 1 -9.46 5.11 2.03
C MET A 1 -9.80 6.35 2.85
N ALA A 2 -9.18 7.52 2.62
CA ALA A 2 -9.36 8.69 3.48
C ALA A 2 -10.80 9.22 3.63
N ILE A 3 -11.66 9.08 2.60
CA ILE A 3 -13.07 9.50 2.70
C ILE A 3 -13.93 8.52 3.50
N THR A 4 -13.50 7.28 3.64
CA THR A 4 -14.28 6.21 4.30
C THR A 4 -14.76 6.58 5.70
N PRO A 5 -13.92 7.10 6.61
CA PRO A 5 -14.41 7.52 7.93
C PRO A 5 -15.21 8.83 7.89
N ALA A 6 -15.02 9.67 6.87
CA ALA A 6 -15.55 11.03 6.80
C ALA A 6 -16.86 11.16 5.98
N CYS A 7 -17.28 10.10 5.28
CA CYS A 7 -18.32 10.16 4.25
C CYS A 7 -19.68 10.68 4.73
N SER A 8 -20.01 10.49 6.00
CA SER A 8 -21.26 10.96 6.61
C SER A 8 -21.12 12.29 7.36
N ALA A 9 -19.91 12.83 7.51
CA ALA A 9 -19.63 13.95 8.40
C ALA A 9 -19.25 15.25 7.67
N VAL A 10 -18.86 15.19 6.39
CA VAL A 10 -18.33 16.35 5.66
C VAL A 10 -19.20 16.74 4.46
N SER A 11 -19.08 18.00 4.04
CA SER A 11 -19.70 18.50 2.80
C SER A 11 -19.00 17.94 1.55
N PRO A 12 -19.61 18.00 0.35
CA PRO A 12 -18.96 17.59 -0.89
C PRO A 12 -17.64 18.31 -1.16
N LEU A 13 -17.54 19.60 -0.82
CA LEU A 13 -16.30 20.36 -0.95
C LEU A 13 -15.24 19.91 0.06
N GLY A 14 -15.66 19.58 1.29
CA GLY A 14 -14.81 18.94 2.29
C GLY A 14 -14.28 17.58 1.83
N ALA A 15 -15.11 16.76 1.17
CA ALA A 15 -14.70 15.47 0.63
C ALA A 15 -13.61 15.60 -0.46
N ILE A 16 -13.74 16.60 -1.35
CA ILE A 16 -12.70 16.91 -2.36
C ILE A 16 -11.39 17.30 -1.68
N ALA A 17 -11.46 18.16 -0.65
CA ALA A 17 -10.28 18.57 0.11
C ALA A 17 -9.59 17.39 0.79
N ILE A 18 -10.35 16.49 1.43
CA ILE A 18 -9.83 15.26 2.04
C ILE A 18 -9.14 14.38 1.00
N GLY A 19 -9.76 14.19 -0.17
CA GLY A 19 -9.19 13.40 -1.26
C GLY A 19 -7.86 13.96 -1.76
N ALA A 20 -7.79 15.27 -2.00
CA ALA A 20 -6.58 15.94 -2.46
C ALA A 20 -5.44 15.87 -1.42
N LEU A 21 -5.74 16.20 -0.16
CA LEU A 21 -4.74 16.17 0.92
C LEU A 21 -4.24 14.74 1.18
N ALA A 22 -5.15 13.76 1.24
CA ALA A 22 -4.77 12.37 1.44
C ALA A 22 -3.95 11.84 0.26
N GLY A 23 -4.29 12.18 -0.99
CA GLY A 23 -3.51 11.77 -2.16
C GLY A 23 -2.06 12.25 -2.09
N ILE A 24 -1.85 13.52 -1.75
CA ILE A 24 -0.50 14.11 -1.59
C ILE A 24 0.25 13.42 -0.45
N ILE A 25 -0.37 13.31 0.72
CA ILE A 25 0.28 12.76 1.91
C ILE A 25 0.60 11.27 1.71
N CYS A 26 -0.30 10.48 1.14
CA CYS A 26 -0.07 9.06 0.84
C CYS A 26 1.06 8.89 -0.17
N ALA A 27 1.11 9.70 -1.24
CA ALA A 27 2.21 9.65 -2.22
C ALA A 27 3.58 9.91 -1.57
N LEU A 28 3.65 10.87 -0.64
CA LEU A 28 4.86 11.12 0.13
C LEU A 28 5.18 9.98 1.10
N ALA A 29 4.16 9.43 1.77
CA ALA A 29 4.30 8.33 2.72
C ALA A 29 4.84 7.04 2.08
N VAL A 30 4.42 6.72 0.85
CA VAL A 30 4.96 5.61 0.06
C VAL A 30 6.48 5.75 -0.12
N GLY A 31 6.95 6.98 -0.36
CA GLY A 31 8.38 7.27 -0.50
C GLY A 31 9.22 6.98 0.75
N LEU A 32 8.63 6.96 1.95
CA LEU A 32 9.35 6.70 3.20
C LEU A 32 9.92 5.27 3.25
N LYS A 33 9.31 4.31 2.54
CA LYS A 33 9.81 2.92 2.54
C LYS A 33 11.24 2.81 1.99
N TYR A 34 11.58 3.60 0.98
CA TYR A 34 12.93 3.67 0.41
C TYR A 34 13.93 4.34 1.36
N LYS A 35 13.47 5.28 2.19
CA LYS A 35 14.31 5.97 3.16
C LYS A 35 14.63 5.10 4.37
N PHE A 36 13.67 4.31 4.83
CA PHE A 36 13.83 3.46 6.02
C PHE A 36 14.16 2.00 5.71
N GLY A 37 14.15 1.60 4.43
CA GLY A 37 14.52 0.25 4.01
C GLY A 37 13.51 -0.83 4.39
N PHE A 38 12.24 -0.47 4.57
CA PHE A 38 11.18 -1.45 4.81
C PHE A 38 10.57 -1.92 3.49
N ASP A 39 10.36 -3.23 3.37
CA ASP A 39 9.71 -3.87 2.21
C ASP A 39 8.20 -3.93 2.42
N ASP A 40 7.51 -2.83 2.10
CA ASP A 40 6.05 -2.77 1.97
C ASP A 40 5.70 -2.98 0.49
N SER A 41 5.49 -4.25 0.12
CA SER A 41 5.36 -4.67 -1.28
C SER A 41 4.11 -4.10 -1.96
N LEU A 42 3.05 -3.82 -1.20
CA LEU A 42 1.78 -3.29 -1.71
C LEU A 42 1.48 -1.86 -1.21
N ASP A 43 2.46 -1.19 -0.60
CA ASP A 43 2.31 0.16 -0.05
C ASP A 43 1.17 0.30 0.96
N VAL A 44 0.85 -0.78 1.69
CA VAL A 44 -0.29 -0.83 2.61
C VAL A 44 -0.17 0.21 3.71
N VAL A 45 1.03 0.40 4.28
CA VAL A 45 1.26 1.40 5.33
C VAL A 45 1.04 2.81 4.78
N GLY A 46 1.57 3.10 3.60
CA GLY A 46 1.48 4.41 2.96
C GLY A 46 0.05 4.79 2.59
N VAL A 47 -0.71 3.88 1.96
CA VAL A 47 -2.04 4.23 1.42
C VAL A 47 -3.19 3.91 2.37
N HIS A 48 -3.06 2.90 3.24
CA HIS A 48 -4.10 2.51 4.19
C HIS A 48 -3.89 3.14 5.55
N LEU A 49 -2.73 2.94 6.20
CA LEU A 49 -2.51 3.50 7.54
C LEU A 49 -2.47 5.03 7.52
N VAL A 50 -1.63 5.62 6.66
CA VAL A 50 -1.53 7.09 6.61
C VAL A 50 -2.80 7.70 6.03
N GLY A 51 -3.35 7.12 4.96
CA GLY A 51 -4.61 7.59 4.37
C GLY A 51 -5.80 7.52 5.35
N GLY A 52 -5.89 6.46 6.15
CA GLY A 52 -6.91 6.29 7.18
C GLY A 52 -6.77 7.29 8.34
N LEU A 53 -5.54 7.50 8.83
CA LEU A 53 -5.25 8.50 9.86
C LEU A 53 -5.60 9.92 9.40
N VAL A 54 -5.12 10.31 8.22
CA VAL A 54 -5.39 11.64 7.65
C VAL A 54 -6.89 11.85 7.50
N GLY A 55 -7.60 10.88 6.89
CA GLY A 55 -9.05 10.94 6.72
C GLY A 55 -9.80 11.11 8.04
N THR A 56 -9.44 10.31 9.05
CA THR A 56 -10.08 10.34 10.37
C THR A 56 -9.83 11.65 11.10
N LEU A 57 -8.59 12.15 11.08
CA LEU A 57 -8.24 13.42 11.73
C LEU A 57 -8.88 14.62 11.03
N LEU A 58 -9.01 14.60 9.71
CA LEU A 58 -9.65 15.67 8.94
C LEU A 58 -11.14 15.83 9.25
N ILE A 59 -11.83 14.80 9.75
CA ILE A 59 -13.19 14.92 10.30
C ILE A 59 -13.22 15.95 11.43
N GLY A 60 -12.20 15.96 12.30
CA GLY A 60 -12.08 16.92 13.38
C GLY A 60 -12.07 18.38 12.90
N PHE A 61 -11.63 18.63 11.67
CA PHE A 61 -11.59 19.97 11.09
C PHE A 61 -12.79 20.28 10.20
N LEU A 62 -13.15 19.36 9.33
CA LEU A 62 -14.06 19.58 8.19
C LEU A 62 -15.48 19.05 8.42
N ALA A 63 -15.78 18.45 9.57
CA ALA A 63 -17.13 18.02 9.87
C ALA A 63 -18.09 19.23 9.93
N THR A 64 -19.31 19.06 9.43
CA THR A 64 -20.34 20.11 9.41
C THR A 64 -21.68 19.55 9.86
N ASP A 65 -22.44 20.35 10.59
CA ASP A 65 -23.82 20.08 11.02
C ASP A 65 -24.81 19.90 9.85
N ALA A 66 -24.50 20.43 8.67
CA ALA A 66 -25.26 20.20 7.45
C ALA A 66 -25.09 18.77 6.88
N ALA A 67 -24.09 18.01 7.34
CA ALA A 67 -23.91 16.62 6.96
C ALA A 67 -24.75 15.69 7.87
N PRO A 68 -25.05 14.44 7.44
CA PRO A 68 -25.87 13.51 8.22
C PRO A 68 -25.40 13.25 9.66
N ALA A 69 -24.09 13.34 9.93
CA ALA A 69 -23.54 13.18 11.27
C ALA A 69 -23.87 14.34 12.22
N GLY A 70 -24.29 15.51 11.71
CA GLY A 70 -24.79 16.62 12.52
C GLY A 70 -23.77 17.24 13.49
N VAL A 71 -22.47 17.12 13.20
CA VAL A 71 -21.39 17.57 14.09
C VAL A 71 -20.50 18.60 13.39
N ASN A 72 -20.17 19.68 14.10
CA ASN A 72 -19.24 20.69 13.59
C ASN A 72 -17.81 20.37 14.02
N GLY A 73 -16.88 20.45 13.07
CA GLY A 73 -15.45 20.44 13.28
C GLY A 73 -14.91 21.84 13.60
N VAL A 74 -13.59 21.94 13.76
CA VAL A 74 -12.89 23.19 14.13
C VAL A 74 -13.23 24.34 13.17
N ILE A 75 -13.25 24.09 11.86
CA ILE A 75 -13.48 25.14 10.85
C ILE A 75 -14.93 25.64 10.88
N TYR A 76 -15.86 24.79 11.31
CA TYR A 76 -17.29 25.11 11.42
C TYR A 76 -17.69 25.56 12.84
N GLY A 77 -16.72 25.91 13.69
CA GLY A 77 -16.97 26.47 15.03
C GLY A 77 -17.26 25.45 16.13
N GLY A 78 -17.12 24.15 15.88
CA GLY A 78 -17.37 23.09 16.86
C GLY A 78 -16.26 22.89 17.91
N GLY A 79 -15.19 23.69 17.86
CA GLY A 79 -14.04 23.57 18.77
C GLY A 79 -13.21 22.30 18.53
N PHE A 80 -12.38 21.94 19.53
CA PHE A 80 -11.44 20.81 19.42
C PHE A 80 -11.99 19.46 19.90
N ASP A 81 -13.22 19.43 20.41
CA ASP A 81 -13.82 18.20 20.96
C ASP A 81 -13.91 17.09 19.90
N GLN A 82 -14.39 17.43 18.70
CA GLN A 82 -14.46 16.46 17.61
C GLN A 82 -13.07 15.99 17.18
N LEU A 83 -12.08 16.87 17.06
CA LEU A 83 -10.71 16.47 16.74
C LEU A 83 -10.12 15.54 17.82
N GLY A 84 -10.36 15.82 19.09
CA GLY A 84 -9.93 14.98 20.21
C GLY A 84 -10.54 13.58 20.14
N LYS A 85 -11.85 13.48 19.91
CA LYS A 85 -12.55 12.19 19.75
C LYS A 85 -11.99 11.37 18.59
N GLN A 86 -11.78 12.01 17.44
CA GLN A 86 -11.21 11.34 16.26
C GLN A 86 -9.76 10.89 16.48
N ALA A 87 -8.94 11.72 17.14
CA ALA A 87 -7.57 11.37 17.47
C ALA A 87 -7.51 10.16 18.43
N VAL A 88 -8.29 10.17 19.51
CA VAL A 88 -8.34 9.06 20.46
C VAL A 88 -8.76 7.77 19.76
N GLY A 89 -9.81 7.80 18.94
CA GLY A 89 -10.26 6.63 18.18
C GLY A 89 -9.20 6.11 17.20
N ALA A 90 -8.62 7.01 16.41
CA ALA A 90 -7.60 6.67 15.43
C ALA A 90 -6.35 6.04 16.06
N PHE A 91 -5.81 6.65 17.10
CA PHE A 91 -4.61 6.15 17.77
C PHE A 91 -4.87 4.91 18.61
N ALA A 92 -6.05 4.78 19.23
CA ALA A 92 -6.42 3.55 19.93
C ALA A 92 -6.40 2.34 18.98
N VAL A 93 -7.02 2.47 17.80
CA VAL A 93 -7.03 1.39 16.78
C VAL A 93 -5.62 1.15 16.23
N LEU A 94 -4.83 2.20 16.00
CA LEU A 94 -3.44 2.08 15.55
C LEU A 94 -2.60 1.26 16.53
N PHE A 95 -2.59 1.63 17.81
CA PHE A 95 -1.78 0.92 18.80
C PHE A 95 -2.29 -0.49 19.04
N TYR A 96 -3.61 -0.67 19.15
CA TYR A 96 -4.18 -2.01 19.32
C TYR A 96 -3.79 -2.94 18.16
N SER A 97 -4.01 -2.52 16.91
CA SER A 97 -3.69 -3.34 15.74
C SER A 97 -2.20 -3.60 15.61
N LEU A 98 -1.35 -2.59 15.82
CA LEU A 98 0.10 -2.74 15.77
C LEU A 98 0.61 -3.74 16.81
N ILE A 99 0.18 -3.60 18.08
CA ILE A 99 0.66 -4.44 19.17
C ILE A 99 0.22 -5.89 18.97
N ILE A 100 -1.07 -6.11 18.70
CA ILE A 100 -1.61 -7.46 18.55
C ILE A 100 -1.02 -8.14 17.30
N ALA A 101 -0.96 -7.44 16.16
CA ALA A 101 -0.36 -7.99 14.94
C ALA A 101 1.12 -8.32 15.14
N PHE A 102 1.87 -7.46 15.84
CA PHE A 102 3.28 -7.72 16.14
C PHE A 102 3.46 -8.96 17.02
N ILE A 103 2.67 -9.10 18.08
CA ILE A 103 2.71 -10.26 18.97
C ILE A 103 2.43 -11.55 18.17
N LEU A 104 1.36 -11.55 17.36
CA LEU A 104 1.00 -12.70 16.52
C LEU A 104 2.09 -13.02 15.50
N ALA A 105 2.66 -12.02 14.83
CA ALA A 105 3.75 -12.21 13.88
C ALA A 105 4.98 -12.84 14.54
N VAL A 106 5.34 -12.42 15.75
CA VAL A 106 6.46 -13.01 16.52
C VAL A 106 6.16 -14.44 16.93
N ILE A 107 4.93 -14.74 17.38
CA ILE A 107 4.52 -16.10 17.73
C ILE A 107 4.65 -17.01 16.52
N ILE A 108 4.05 -16.64 15.38
CA ILE A 108 4.09 -17.43 14.14
C ILE A 108 5.54 -17.62 13.67
N LYS A 109 6.36 -16.56 13.71
CA LYS A 109 7.77 -16.62 13.32
C LYS A 109 8.56 -17.64 14.16
N LYS A 110 8.22 -17.79 15.45
CA LYS A 110 8.92 -18.71 16.36
C LYS A 110 8.38 -20.14 16.35
N THR A 111 7.14 -20.35 15.93
CA THR A 111 6.52 -21.69 15.96
C THR A 111 6.62 -22.40 14.61
N ILE A 112 6.12 -21.79 13.54
CA ILE A 112 6.01 -22.42 12.22
C ILE A 112 6.83 -21.72 11.12
N GLY A 113 7.26 -20.48 11.38
CA GLY A 113 7.93 -19.63 10.40
C GLY A 113 6.95 -18.78 9.61
N PHE A 114 7.24 -17.49 9.44
CA PHE A 114 6.33 -16.52 8.81
C PHE A 114 6.58 -16.32 7.31
N ARG A 115 7.81 -16.57 6.82
CA ARG A 115 8.23 -16.39 5.43
C ARG A 115 8.62 -17.74 4.85
N VAL A 116 8.34 -17.94 3.57
CA VAL A 116 8.78 -19.12 2.81
C VAL A 116 10.31 -19.19 2.76
N GLY A 117 10.86 -20.37 2.49
CA GLY A 117 12.30 -20.55 2.29
C GLY A 117 12.80 -19.79 1.06
N SER A 118 14.08 -19.39 1.07
CA SER A 118 14.67 -18.59 -0.01
C SER A 118 14.61 -19.28 -1.38
N GLU A 119 14.77 -20.60 -1.41
CA GLU A 119 14.64 -21.38 -2.66
C GLU A 119 13.21 -21.33 -3.20
N SER A 120 12.21 -21.51 -2.35
CA SER A 120 10.79 -21.41 -2.71
C SER A 120 10.41 -19.99 -3.15
N GLU A 121 11.02 -18.98 -2.53
CA GLU A 121 10.82 -17.59 -2.91
C GLU A 121 11.37 -17.28 -4.31
N ILE A 122 12.56 -17.81 -4.64
CA ILE A 122 13.21 -17.60 -5.95
C ILE A 122 12.54 -18.41 -7.07
N SER A 123 12.18 -19.67 -6.79
CA SER A 123 11.55 -20.57 -7.78
C SER A 123 10.08 -20.24 -8.09
N GLY A 124 9.46 -19.43 -7.24
CA GLY A 124 8.07 -18.99 -7.35
C GLY A 124 7.15 -19.76 -6.40
N ILE A 125 6.38 -19.02 -5.61
CA ILE A 125 5.49 -19.56 -4.58
C ILE A 125 4.38 -20.44 -5.21
N ASP A 126 3.91 -20.09 -6.40
CA ASP A 126 2.90 -20.86 -7.14
C ASP A 126 3.38 -22.30 -7.40
N LYS A 127 4.64 -22.46 -7.83
CA LYS A 127 5.23 -23.79 -8.05
C LYS A 127 5.53 -24.51 -6.75
N ALA A 128 6.11 -23.80 -5.79
CA ALA A 128 6.60 -24.39 -4.55
C ALA A 128 5.48 -24.82 -3.58
N LEU A 129 4.37 -24.07 -3.52
CA LEU A 129 3.26 -24.31 -2.60
C LEU A 129 1.97 -24.81 -3.26
N HIS A 130 1.75 -24.49 -4.53
CA HIS A 130 0.50 -24.81 -5.23
C HIS A 130 0.69 -25.80 -6.40
N ALA A 131 1.94 -26.18 -6.72
CA ALA A 131 2.30 -27.08 -7.83
C ALA A 131 1.71 -26.65 -9.20
N GLU A 132 1.46 -25.36 -9.37
CA GLU A 132 0.85 -24.78 -10.56
C GLU A 132 1.64 -23.57 -11.06
N SER A 133 1.30 -23.11 -12.27
CA SER A 133 1.78 -21.85 -12.83
C SER A 133 0.57 -20.95 -13.04
N ALA A 134 0.61 -19.71 -12.53
CA ALA A 134 -0.47 -18.74 -12.76
C ALA A 134 -0.68 -18.45 -14.25
N TYR A 135 0.37 -18.57 -15.05
CA TYR A 135 0.32 -18.41 -16.51
C TYR A 135 1.07 -19.55 -17.21
N GLU A 136 0.42 -20.16 -18.18
CA GLU A 136 1.06 -21.01 -19.19
C GLU A 136 1.61 -20.09 -20.28
N LEU A 137 2.71 -19.39 -19.99
CA LEU A 137 3.51 -18.74 -21.03
C LEU A 137 4.30 -19.83 -21.77
N GLY A 138 3.58 -20.71 -22.46
CA GLY A 138 4.19 -21.55 -23.48
C GLY A 138 4.90 -20.65 -24.48
N GLU A 139 6.05 -21.09 -24.99
CA GLU A 139 6.65 -20.52 -26.20
C GLU A 139 5.58 -20.49 -27.28
N SER A 140 4.86 -19.37 -27.38
CA SER A 140 4.15 -19.02 -28.60
C SER A 140 5.26 -18.81 -29.61
N GLY A 141 5.58 -19.89 -30.33
CA GLY A 141 6.51 -19.93 -31.44
C GLY A 141 6.09 -18.92 -32.49
N GLY A 142 6.51 -17.68 -32.30
CA GLY A 142 6.63 -16.68 -33.33
C GLY A 142 8.05 -16.76 -33.86
N GLY A 143 8.36 -17.83 -34.59
CA GLY A 143 9.52 -17.88 -35.47
C GLY A 143 9.37 -16.79 -36.53
N GLY A 144 9.75 -15.57 -36.18
CA GLY A 144 9.85 -14.46 -37.12
C GLY A 144 10.97 -14.76 -38.11
N VAL A 145 10.62 -14.78 -39.39
CA VAL A 145 11.47 -15.09 -40.56
C VAL A 145 12.62 -14.08 -40.78
N PHE A 146 13.05 -13.33 -39.76
CA PHE A 146 14.08 -12.29 -39.84
C PHE A 146 15.32 -12.51 -38.97
N ALA A 147 15.48 -13.67 -38.32
CA ALA A 147 16.72 -14.03 -37.61
C ALA A 147 17.86 -14.49 -38.56
N GLY A 148 17.98 -13.86 -39.72
CA GLY A 148 18.81 -14.34 -40.83
C GLY A 148 19.57 -13.25 -41.58
N VAL A 149 19.93 -12.12 -40.97
CA VAL A 149 20.92 -11.19 -41.54
C VAL A 149 21.66 -10.49 -40.41
N GLY A 150 22.88 -10.93 -40.08
CA GLY A 150 23.66 -10.19 -39.08
C GLY A 150 24.92 -10.80 -38.51
N HIS A 151 25.61 -11.72 -39.20
CA HIS A 151 27.03 -11.96 -38.87
C HIS A 151 27.82 -12.53 -40.05
N ALA A 152 28.14 -11.66 -41.00
CA ALA A 152 29.15 -11.93 -42.02
C ALA A 152 30.23 -10.84 -41.96
N ALA A 153 31.33 -11.11 -41.25
CA ALA A 153 32.66 -10.46 -41.32
C ALA A 153 33.43 -10.84 -40.04
N ARG A 154 34.66 -11.39 -40.02
CA ARG A 154 35.72 -11.59 -41.01
C ARG A 154 36.56 -12.80 -40.60
N THR A 155 37.00 -13.56 -41.59
CA THR A 155 38.10 -14.51 -41.55
C THR A 155 39.44 -13.77 -41.48
N LYS A 156 40.37 -14.24 -40.63
CA LYS A 156 41.82 -14.29 -40.94
C LYS A 156 42.44 -15.53 -40.29
N THR A 157 42.97 -16.38 -41.16
CA THR A 157 43.83 -17.56 -40.98
C THR A 157 45.28 -17.17 -40.65
N GLU A 158 45.97 -18.04 -39.90
CA GLU A 158 47.42 -18.39 -39.88
C GLU A 158 47.57 -19.35 -38.65
N VAL A 159 47.76 -20.67 -38.76
CA VAL A 159 48.88 -21.51 -39.26
C VAL A 159 50.24 -21.14 -38.66
N GLU A 160 50.57 -21.69 -37.49
CA GLU A 160 51.55 -22.79 -37.27
C GLU A 160 51.39 -23.37 -35.86
#